data_AF-A0AAV2SGR5-F1
#
_entry.id   AF-A0AAV2SGR5-F1
#
_cell.length_a   1.000
_cell.length_b   1.000
_cell.length_c   1.000
_cell.angle_alpha   90.00
_cell.angle_beta   90.00
_cell.angle_gamma   90.00
#
_symmetry.space_group_name_H-M   'P 1'
#
loop_
_entity.id
_entity.type
_entity.pdbx_description
1 polymer ?
#
loop_
_entity_poly.entity_id
_entity_poly.type
_entity_poly.pdbx_seq_one_letter_code
_entity_poly.pdbx_strand_id
1 'polypeptide(L)'
;GTTPHFTYQVFFMKKLWTNTVPGKDRNADIIFHFHQELPKLLRGYHRCTKDEAARLAALVYRVRFGESKAELAHIPTMLRDLIPADLAKAQSTNDWKKVIVQHYNQDAGTSPEDAKIAFLKVIYRWPTFGSAFFEVKQTTDPNYPEHLLIAINKQGVSLIHPVSKEILVTNPFTRISNWSSGNTYFHMTIGNLVRGSKLLCETSLGYKMDDLLTSYISLMLTNMNKQKTLRIK
;
A
#
# COMPACT_ATOMS: atom_id res chain seq x y z
N GLY A 1 5.65 29.23 34.08
CA GLY A 1 5.11 27.99 33.49
C GLY A 1 6.22 27.32 32.73
N THR A 2 6.46 26.03 32.95
CA THR A 2 7.45 25.26 32.20
C THR A 2 7.01 25.11 30.74
N THR A 3 7.87 25.47 29.80
CA THR A 3 7.62 25.33 28.36
C THR A 3 7.51 23.84 28.03
N PRO A 4 6.43 23.36 27.40
CA PRO A 4 6.33 21.96 27.03
C PRO A 4 7.44 21.60 26.03
N HIS A 5 8.25 20.59 26.38
CA HIS A 5 9.25 20.03 25.48
C HIS A 5 8.60 19.00 24.56
N PHE A 6 8.47 19.34 23.28
CA PHE A 6 8.03 18.41 22.25
C PHE A 6 9.24 17.74 21.59
N THR A 7 9.31 16.41 21.68
CA THR A 7 10.28 15.62 20.91
C THR A 7 9.68 15.27 19.56
N TYR A 8 10.41 15.53 18.46
CA TYR A 8 9.97 15.21 17.11
C TYR A 8 11.08 14.48 16.32
N GLN A 9 10.67 13.74 15.29
CA GLN A 9 11.55 13.06 14.36
C GLN A 9 11.21 13.49 12.93
N VAL A 10 12.23 13.65 12.09
CA VAL A 10 12.06 14.01 10.67
C VAL A 10 12.37 12.78 9.83
N PHE A 11 11.42 12.41 8.97
CA PHE A 11 11.57 11.29 8.04
C PHE A 11 11.48 11.79 6.60
N PHE A 12 12.39 11.33 5.75
CA PHE A 12 12.31 11.51 4.30
C PHE A 12 11.74 10.22 3.68
N MET A 13 10.55 10.31 3.10
CA MET A 13 9.81 9.15 2.59
C MET A 13 9.07 9.50 1.29
N LYS A 14 8.76 8.49 0.48
CA LYS A 14 7.90 8.64 -0.69
C LYS A 14 6.45 8.89 -0.26
N LYS A 15 5.91 10.05 -0.64
CA LYS A 15 4.50 10.44 -0.41
C LYS A 15 3.60 10.03 -1.59
N LEU A 16 3.92 10.49 -2.80
CA LEU A 16 3.13 10.25 -4.01
C LEU A 16 3.82 9.24 -4.95
N TRP A 17 3.08 8.24 -5.40
CA TRP A 17 3.61 7.07 -6.13
C TRP A 17 3.26 7.09 -7.64
N THR A 18 2.90 8.25 -8.20
CA THR A 18 2.37 8.40 -9.55
C THR A 18 3.23 7.79 -10.66
N ASN A 19 4.54 8.05 -10.63
CA ASN A 19 5.48 7.64 -11.67
C ASN A 19 6.52 6.61 -11.18
N THR A 20 6.25 5.95 -10.05
CA THR A 20 7.15 4.92 -9.52
C THR A 20 7.09 3.67 -10.40
N VAL A 21 8.24 3.24 -10.90
CA VAL A 21 8.40 2.00 -11.68
C VAL A 21 9.61 1.26 -11.13
N PRO A 22 9.44 0.07 -10.51
CA PRO A 22 10.57 -0.69 -9.96
C PRO A 22 11.63 -1.01 -11.01
N GLY A 23 12.89 -0.83 -10.64
CA GLY A 23 14.08 -1.00 -11.49
C GLY A 23 14.51 0.27 -12.23
N LYS A 24 13.65 1.30 -12.33
CA LYS A 24 14.01 2.55 -13.00
C LYS A 24 14.98 3.40 -12.16
N ASP A 25 14.80 3.38 -10.84
CA ASP A 25 15.65 4.05 -9.85
C ASP A 25 15.99 3.05 -8.74
N ARG A 26 17.14 2.37 -8.89
CA ARG A 26 17.57 1.31 -7.97
C ARG A 26 17.77 1.84 -6.54
N ASN A 27 18.31 3.04 -6.39
CA ASN A 27 18.55 3.62 -5.07
C ASN A 27 17.22 3.91 -4.37
N ALA A 28 16.24 4.49 -5.09
CA ALA A 28 14.93 4.72 -4.51
C ALA A 28 14.21 3.42 -4.13
N ASP A 29 14.36 2.36 -4.92
CA ASP A 29 13.81 1.04 -4.63
C ASP A 29 14.37 0.43 -3.34
N ILE A 30 15.70 0.48 -3.20
CA ILE A 30 16.44 -0.17 -2.11
C ILE A 30 16.31 0.59 -0.78
N ILE A 31 16.27 1.93 -0.86
CA ILE A 31 16.26 2.83 0.32
C ILE A 31 14.83 3.14 0.78
N PHE A 32 13.89 3.34 -0.15
CA PHE A 32 12.52 3.78 0.19
C PHE A 32 11.47 2.75 -0.16
N HIS A 33 11.37 2.36 -1.43
CA HIS A 33 10.14 1.71 -1.90
C HIS A 33 9.92 0.35 -1.24
N PHE A 34 10.95 -0.50 -1.16
CA PHE A 34 10.84 -1.81 -0.51
C PHE A 34 10.43 -1.69 0.96
N HIS A 35 11.10 -0.81 1.70
CA HIS A 35 10.86 -0.62 3.14
C HIS A 35 9.51 0.03 3.44
N GLN A 36 8.96 0.82 2.50
CA GLN A 36 7.62 1.40 2.63
C GLN A 36 6.50 0.42 2.23
N GLU A 37 6.72 -0.47 1.25
CA GLU A 37 5.70 -1.41 0.80
C GLU A 37 5.65 -2.71 1.63
N LEU A 38 6.79 -3.21 2.13
CA LEU A 38 6.84 -4.44 2.90
C LEU A 38 5.88 -4.44 4.12
N PRO A 39 5.84 -3.39 4.97
CA PRO A 39 4.89 -3.37 6.09
C PRO A 39 3.42 -3.38 5.66
N LYS A 40 3.10 -2.86 4.47
CA LYS A 40 1.72 -2.85 3.93
C LYS A 40 1.31 -4.25 3.46
N LEU A 41 2.24 -4.99 2.86
CA LEU A 41 2.08 -6.41 2.56
C LEU A 41 1.87 -7.22 3.84
N LEU A 42 2.73 -7.07 4.84
CA LEU A 42 2.66 -7.85 6.08
C LEU A 42 1.37 -7.58 6.87
N ARG A 43 0.83 -6.36 6.79
CA ARG A 43 -0.50 -6.02 7.33
C ARG A 43 -1.66 -6.71 6.62
N GLY A 44 -1.43 -7.28 5.44
CA GLY A 44 -2.46 -7.91 4.62
C GLY A 44 -3.31 -6.92 3.84
N TYR A 45 -2.83 -5.71 3.52
CA TYR A 45 -3.68 -4.74 2.79
C TYR A 45 -3.89 -5.05 1.30
N HIS A 46 -3.24 -6.08 0.79
CA HIS A 46 -3.32 -6.48 -0.61
C HIS A 46 -4.03 -7.83 -0.75
N ARG A 47 -4.80 -7.99 -1.83
CA ARG A 47 -5.26 -9.31 -2.24
C ARG A 47 -4.05 -10.09 -2.75
N CYS A 48 -3.71 -11.16 -2.06
CA CYS A 48 -2.52 -11.97 -2.32
C CYS A 48 -2.87 -13.46 -2.27
N THR A 49 -2.42 -14.22 -3.25
CA THR A 49 -2.59 -15.68 -3.23
C THR A 49 -1.55 -16.34 -2.32
N LYS A 50 -1.79 -17.60 -1.91
CA LYS A 50 -0.81 -18.34 -1.09
C LYS A 50 0.54 -18.51 -1.78
N ASP A 51 0.54 -18.74 -3.09
CA ASP A 51 1.78 -18.90 -3.85
C ASP A 51 2.56 -17.58 -3.97
N GLU A 52 1.87 -16.48 -4.29
CA GLU A 52 2.50 -15.14 -4.29
C GLU A 52 3.06 -14.78 -2.91
N ALA A 53 2.34 -15.09 -1.83
CA ALA A 53 2.82 -14.85 -0.47
C ALA A 53 4.09 -15.66 -0.15
N ALA A 54 4.15 -16.93 -0.57
CA ALA A 54 5.34 -17.75 -0.37
C ALA A 54 6.54 -17.25 -1.19
N ARG A 55 6.30 -16.82 -2.44
CA ARG A 55 7.33 -16.20 -3.28
C ARG A 55 7.86 -14.90 -2.69
N LEU A 56 6.96 -14.02 -2.24
CA LEU A 56 7.34 -12.76 -1.59
C LEU A 56 8.10 -13.00 -0.29
N ALA A 57 7.68 -13.98 0.51
CA ALA A 57 8.38 -14.39 1.72
C ALA A 57 9.80 -14.91 1.45
N ALA A 58 10.00 -15.67 0.37
CA ALA A 58 11.32 -16.12 -0.06
C ALA A 58 12.24 -14.93 -0.42
N LEU A 59 11.70 -13.93 -1.11
CA LEU A 59 12.43 -12.69 -1.42
C LEU A 59 12.74 -11.90 -0.14
N VAL A 60 11.79 -11.76 0.79
CA VAL A 60 12.03 -11.07 2.08
C VAL A 60 13.07 -11.80 2.93
N TYR A 61 13.04 -13.13 2.96
CA TYR A 61 14.07 -13.94 3.62
C TYR A 61 15.45 -13.66 3.00
N ARG A 62 15.55 -13.68 1.67
CA ARG A 62 16.79 -13.40 0.93
C ARG A 62 17.31 -11.98 1.16
N VAL A 63 16.43 -10.99 1.32
CA VAL A 63 16.83 -9.63 1.72
C VAL A 63 17.53 -9.60 3.08
N ARG A 64 17.13 -10.46 4.02
CA ARG A 64 17.69 -10.50 5.39
C ARG A 64 18.95 -11.37 5.50
N PHE A 65 18.94 -12.53 4.85
CA PHE A 65 19.94 -13.58 5.08
C PHE A 65 20.79 -13.89 3.84
N GLY A 66 20.54 -13.24 2.70
CA GLY A 66 21.26 -13.50 1.45
C GLY A 66 21.08 -14.94 0.98
N GLU A 67 22.20 -15.59 0.65
CA GLU A 67 22.26 -17.01 0.26
C GLU A 67 22.34 -17.97 1.47
N SER A 68 22.39 -17.45 2.70
CA SER A 68 22.52 -18.29 3.89
C SER A 68 21.30 -19.17 4.12
N LYS A 69 21.54 -20.48 4.18
CA LYS A 69 20.52 -21.48 4.51
C LYS A 69 20.37 -21.75 6.02
N ALA A 70 21.19 -21.10 6.86
CA ALA A 70 21.24 -21.34 8.30
C ALA A 70 19.88 -21.09 8.99
N GLU A 71 19.16 -20.05 8.55
CA GLU A 71 17.91 -19.63 9.18
C GLU A 71 16.65 -20.23 8.57
N LEU A 72 16.79 -21.06 7.52
CA LEU A 72 15.62 -21.71 6.88
C LEU A 72 14.87 -22.61 7.86
N ALA A 73 15.59 -23.22 8.83
CA ALA A 73 14.98 -24.02 9.87
C ALA A 73 13.99 -23.24 10.72
N HIS A 74 14.28 -21.95 10.96
CA HIS A 74 13.52 -21.01 11.79
C HIS A 74 12.42 -20.27 11.05
N ILE A 75 12.19 -20.51 9.75
CA ILE A 75 11.07 -19.90 9.00
C ILE A 75 9.75 -19.96 9.78
N PRO A 76 9.34 -21.09 10.40
CA PRO A 76 8.10 -21.17 11.18
C PRO A 76 7.95 -20.13 12.29
N THR A 77 9.06 -19.72 12.93
CA THR A 77 9.03 -18.73 14.03
C THR A 77 9.07 -17.29 13.51
N MET A 78 9.59 -17.04 12.31
CA MET A 78 9.65 -15.72 11.67
C MET A 78 8.50 -15.44 10.69
N LEU A 79 7.52 -16.34 10.52
CA LEU A 79 6.46 -16.20 9.51
C LEU A 79 5.73 -14.86 9.55
N ARG A 80 5.49 -14.29 10.75
CA ARG A 80 4.80 -13.01 10.90
C ARG A 80 5.53 -11.85 10.21
N ASP A 81 6.83 -11.99 10.01
CA ASP A 81 7.66 -10.97 9.36
C ASP A 81 7.88 -11.25 7.87
N LEU A 82 7.38 -12.38 7.35
CA LEU A 82 7.60 -12.82 5.98
C LEU A 82 6.33 -12.83 5.13
N ILE A 83 5.18 -13.18 5.71
CA ILE A 83 3.90 -13.33 4.99
C ILE A 83 2.82 -12.36 5.48
N PRO A 84 1.80 -12.06 4.66
CA PRO A 84 0.62 -11.30 5.10
C PRO A 84 -0.05 -11.93 6.32
N ALA A 85 -0.40 -11.09 7.31
CA ALA A 85 -0.97 -11.53 8.57
C ALA A 85 -2.30 -12.30 8.41
N ASP A 86 -3.11 -11.94 7.41
CA ASP A 86 -4.38 -12.61 7.11
C ASP A 86 -4.21 -13.99 6.46
N LEU A 87 -3.04 -14.26 5.84
CA LEU A 87 -2.70 -15.56 5.27
C LEU A 87 -1.97 -16.49 6.26
N ALA A 88 -1.53 -15.99 7.41
CA ALA A 88 -0.71 -16.76 8.36
C ALA A 88 -1.37 -18.08 8.81
N LYS A 89 -2.71 -18.10 8.89
CA LYS A 89 -3.50 -19.29 9.29
C LYS A 89 -4.04 -20.09 8.11
N ALA A 90 -3.70 -19.74 6.87
CA ALA A 90 -4.26 -20.40 5.67
C ALA A 90 -3.68 -21.80 5.40
N GLN A 91 -2.59 -22.19 6.06
CA GLN A 91 -1.99 -23.52 6.08
C GLN A 91 -1.01 -23.65 7.26
N SER A 92 -0.46 -24.85 7.48
CA SER A 92 0.48 -25.07 8.59
C SER A 92 1.78 -24.29 8.39
N THR A 93 2.47 -23.98 9.49
CA THR A 93 3.76 -23.28 9.43
C THR A 93 4.83 -24.07 8.69
N ASN A 94 4.76 -25.41 8.74
CA ASN A 94 5.65 -26.31 8.00
C ASN A 94 5.34 -26.33 6.50
N ASP A 95 4.07 -26.26 6.10
CA ASP A 95 3.69 -26.15 4.69
C ASP A 95 4.16 -24.82 4.10
N TRP A 96 3.99 -23.72 4.86
CA TRP A 96 4.57 -22.43 4.49
C TRP A 96 6.08 -22.53 4.30
N LYS A 97 6.81 -23.07 5.28
CA LYS A 97 8.26 -23.28 5.18
C LYS A 97 8.64 -24.04 3.92
N LYS A 98 7.96 -25.16 3.61
CA LYS A 98 8.26 -25.97 2.43
C LYS A 98 8.18 -25.17 1.13
N VAL A 99 7.10 -24.42 0.93
CA VAL A 99 6.88 -23.65 -0.31
C VAL A 99 7.79 -22.41 -0.37
N ILE A 100 8.06 -21.75 0.77
CA ILE A 100 9.01 -20.63 0.85
C ILE A 100 10.43 -21.09 0.48
N VAL A 101 10.88 -22.23 1.03
CA VAL A 101 12.20 -22.80 0.70
C VAL A 101 12.29 -23.18 -0.77
N GLN A 102 11.20 -23.69 -1.35
CA GLN A 102 11.13 -24.01 -2.77
C GLN A 102 11.37 -22.76 -3.64
N HIS A 103 10.62 -21.68 -3.42
CA HIS A 103 10.80 -20.40 -4.14
C HIS A 103 12.20 -19.81 -3.88
N TYR A 104 12.68 -19.86 -2.63
CA TYR A 104 14.02 -19.36 -2.28
C TYR A 104 15.13 -20.04 -3.09
N ASN A 105 15.06 -21.36 -3.28
CA ASN A 105 16.05 -22.11 -4.06
C ASN A 105 15.94 -21.84 -5.58
N GLN A 106 14.75 -21.49 -6.09
CA GLN A 106 14.56 -21.15 -7.52
C GLN A 106 15.27 -19.83 -7.89
N ASP A 107 15.31 -18.88 -6.95
CA ASP A 107 15.94 -17.57 -7.15
C ASP A 107 17.42 -17.53 -6.68
N ALA A 108 18.10 -18.68 -6.64
CA ALA A 108 19.50 -18.78 -6.23
C ALA A 108 20.42 -17.87 -7.08
N GLY A 109 21.42 -17.27 -6.43
CA GLY A 109 22.32 -16.27 -7.01
C GLY A 109 21.78 -14.82 -6.96
N THR A 110 20.54 -14.61 -6.53
CA THR A 110 19.95 -13.26 -6.43
C THR A 110 20.49 -12.53 -5.19
N SER A 111 21.07 -11.35 -5.40
CA SER A 111 21.57 -10.49 -4.32
C SER A 111 20.43 -9.96 -3.43
N PRO A 112 20.70 -9.57 -2.16
CA PRO A 112 19.69 -8.95 -1.30
C PRO A 112 19.05 -7.69 -1.92
N GLU A 113 19.81 -6.89 -2.67
CA GLU A 113 19.29 -5.69 -3.33
C GLU A 113 18.39 -6.03 -4.53
N ASP A 114 18.80 -6.99 -5.36
CA ASP A 114 17.97 -7.43 -6.48
C ASP A 114 16.71 -8.14 -6.00
N ALA A 115 16.76 -8.82 -4.84
CA ALA A 115 15.59 -9.40 -4.19
C ALA A 115 14.56 -8.31 -3.77
N LYS A 116 15.01 -7.14 -3.30
CA LYS A 116 14.12 -5.99 -3.04
C LYS A 116 13.42 -5.52 -4.32
N ILE A 117 14.15 -5.42 -5.42
CA ILE A 117 13.60 -4.99 -6.71
C ILE A 117 12.65 -6.05 -7.28
N ALA A 118 13.00 -7.34 -7.17
CA ALA A 118 12.14 -8.45 -7.56
C ALA A 118 10.83 -8.46 -6.77
N PHE A 119 10.90 -8.23 -5.45
CA PHE A 119 9.73 -8.08 -4.59
C PHE A 119 8.83 -6.96 -5.09
N LEU A 120 9.41 -5.77 -5.35
CA LEU A 120 8.67 -4.62 -5.86
C LEU A 120 8.03 -4.90 -7.22
N LYS A 121 8.72 -5.59 -8.13
CA LYS A 121 8.18 -5.97 -9.45
C LYS A 121 6.99 -6.91 -9.38
N VAL A 122 6.92 -7.78 -8.37
CA VAL A 122 5.76 -8.66 -8.14
C VAL A 122 4.56 -7.80 -7.72
N ILE A 123 4.70 -7.04 -6.63
CA ILE A 123 3.59 -6.26 -6.06
C ILE A 123 3.16 -5.06 -6.93
N TYR A 124 4.05 -4.56 -7.80
CA TYR A 124 3.76 -3.47 -8.74
C TYR A 124 2.58 -3.76 -9.67
N ARG A 125 2.31 -5.04 -9.93
CA ARG A 125 1.19 -5.49 -10.77
C ARG A 125 -0.16 -5.30 -10.08
N TRP A 126 -0.18 -5.14 -8.76
CA TRP A 126 -1.41 -5.00 -8.01
C TRP A 126 -1.97 -3.58 -8.10
N PRO A 127 -3.30 -3.41 -8.25
CA PRO A 127 -3.94 -2.09 -8.33
C PRO A 127 -3.74 -1.25 -7.06
N THR A 128 -3.37 -1.89 -5.95
CA THR A 128 -3.13 -1.29 -4.64
C THR A 128 -1.66 -0.94 -4.35
N PHE A 129 -0.74 -1.14 -5.29
CA PHE A 129 0.67 -0.77 -5.12
C PHE A 129 0.84 0.75 -4.87
N GLY A 130 1.73 1.12 -3.96
CA GLY A 130 2.03 2.52 -3.68
C GLY A 130 0.86 3.29 -3.06
N SER A 131 -0.03 2.59 -2.35
CA SER A 131 -1.18 3.19 -1.68
C SER A 131 -0.86 3.60 -0.25
N ALA A 132 -1.55 4.63 0.23
CA ALA A 132 -1.80 4.81 1.65
C ALA A 132 -3.13 4.13 2.01
N PHE A 133 -3.14 3.38 3.11
CA PHE A 133 -4.29 2.59 3.54
C PHE A 133 -4.89 3.15 4.83
N PHE A 134 -6.22 3.16 4.91
CA PHE A 134 -6.98 3.66 6.05
C PHE A 134 -8.11 2.69 6.36
N GLU A 135 -8.06 2.07 7.54
CA GLU A 135 -9.21 1.34 8.07
C GLU A 135 -10.20 2.35 8.63
N VAL A 136 -11.43 2.31 8.14
CA VAL A 136 -12.47 3.27 8.49
C VAL A 136 -13.81 2.58 8.70
N LYS A 137 -14.71 3.29 9.36
CA LYS A 137 -16.11 2.90 9.49
C LYS A 137 -16.98 3.87 8.69
N GLN A 138 -17.68 3.41 7.66
CA GLN A 138 -18.56 4.24 6.83
C GLN A 138 -20.00 4.22 7.34
N THR A 139 -20.74 5.31 7.16
CA THR A 139 -22.10 5.47 7.72
C THR A 139 -23.15 5.93 6.70
N THR A 140 -22.81 6.03 5.42
CA THR A 140 -23.67 6.70 4.42
C THR A 140 -24.20 5.80 3.32
N ASP A 141 -23.48 4.75 2.92
CA ASP A 141 -23.88 3.91 1.79
C ASP A 141 -24.21 2.49 2.24
N PRO A 142 -25.49 2.08 2.24
CA PRO A 142 -25.90 0.75 2.71
C PRO A 142 -25.46 -0.38 1.75
N ASN A 143 -24.98 -0.07 0.55
CA ASN A 143 -24.48 -1.08 -0.39
C ASN A 143 -23.07 -1.56 -0.03
N TYR A 144 -22.36 -0.84 0.85
CA TYR A 144 -21.03 -1.21 1.30
C TYR A 144 -21.06 -1.71 2.75
N PRO A 145 -20.13 -2.62 3.13
CA PRO A 145 -19.92 -2.96 4.53
C PRO A 145 -19.66 -1.72 5.39
N GLU A 146 -20.05 -1.78 6.66
CA GLU A 146 -19.82 -0.71 7.62
C GLU A 146 -18.32 -0.46 7.82
N HIS A 147 -17.50 -1.52 7.83
CA HIS A 147 -16.05 -1.43 7.89
C HIS A 147 -15.42 -1.53 6.49
N LEU A 148 -14.58 -0.55 6.16
CA LEU A 148 -13.87 -0.50 4.87
C LEU A 148 -12.38 -0.29 5.07
N LEU A 149 -11.61 -0.84 4.15
CA LEU A 149 -10.23 -0.46 3.93
C LEU A 149 -10.20 0.51 2.75
N ILE A 150 -9.81 1.77 2.98
CA ILE A 150 -9.63 2.76 1.93
C ILE A 150 -8.18 2.75 1.47
N ALA A 151 -7.95 2.72 0.16
CA ALA A 151 -6.64 2.90 -0.44
C ALA A 151 -6.61 4.18 -1.30
N ILE A 152 -5.66 5.08 -1.02
CA ILE A 152 -5.44 6.30 -1.81
C ILE A 152 -4.10 6.15 -2.55
N ASN A 153 -4.15 6.18 -3.88
CA ASN A 153 -2.98 6.02 -4.74
C ASN A 153 -3.16 6.74 -6.08
N LYS A 154 -2.27 6.48 -7.05
CA LYS A 154 -2.30 7.15 -8.36
C LYS A 154 -3.59 6.93 -9.16
N GLN A 155 -4.36 5.89 -8.86
CA GLN A 155 -5.63 5.58 -9.53
C GLN A 155 -6.80 6.37 -8.93
N GLY A 156 -6.66 6.92 -7.72
CA GLY A 156 -7.73 7.62 -7.00
C GLY A 156 -7.93 7.05 -5.60
N VAL A 157 -9.20 6.96 -5.21
CA VAL A 157 -9.63 6.42 -3.90
C VAL A 157 -10.40 5.12 -4.11
N SER A 158 -9.85 4.01 -3.62
CA SER A 158 -10.48 2.70 -3.69
C SER A 158 -11.12 2.31 -2.36
N LEU A 159 -12.33 1.76 -2.41
CA LEU A 159 -13.00 1.14 -1.26
C LEU A 159 -12.78 -0.37 -1.35
N ILE A 160 -12.23 -0.97 -0.30
CA ILE A 160 -11.79 -2.36 -0.28
C ILE A 160 -12.49 -3.08 0.86
N HIS A 161 -13.03 -4.26 0.58
CA HIS A 161 -13.60 -5.12 1.60
C HIS A 161 -12.50 -5.61 2.56
N PRO A 162 -12.63 -5.40 3.88
CA PRO A 162 -11.52 -5.60 4.84
C PRO A 162 -11.09 -7.07 4.96
N VAL A 163 -11.99 -8.03 4.75
CA VAL A 163 -11.67 -9.48 4.80
C VAL A 163 -11.19 -10.01 3.44
N SER A 164 -12.05 -10.01 2.41
CA SER A 164 -11.73 -10.57 1.09
C SER A 164 -10.65 -9.80 0.31
N LYS A 165 -10.34 -8.56 0.71
CA LYS A 165 -9.44 -7.62 0.02
C LYS A 165 -9.88 -7.30 -1.42
N GLU A 166 -11.16 -7.54 -1.71
CA GLU A 166 -11.75 -7.18 -2.99
C GLU A 166 -11.96 -5.67 -3.08
N ILE A 167 -11.58 -5.08 -4.21
CA ILE A 167 -11.86 -3.68 -4.51
C ILE A 167 -13.32 -3.57 -4.93
N LEU A 168 -14.14 -2.96 -4.09
CA LEU A 168 -15.57 -2.75 -4.32
C LEU A 168 -15.79 -1.67 -5.38
N VAL A 169 -14.99 -0.60 -5.32
CA VAL A 169 -14.99 0.48 -6.31
C VAL A 169 -13.68 1.25 -6.25
N THR A 170 -13.23 1.79 -7.39
CA THR A 170 -12.18 2.81 -7.47
C THR A 170 -12.77 4.09 -8.02
N ASN A 171 -12.71 5.17 -7.23
CA ASN A 171 -13.14 6.50 -7.62
C ASN A 171 -11.94 7.32 -8.09
N PRO A 172 -11.79 7.59 -9.40
CA PRO A 172 -10.71 8.43 -9.90
C PRO A 172 -10.80 9.85 -9.34
N PHE A 173 -9.65 10.52 -9.20
CA PHE A 173 -9.60 11.89 -8.71
C PHE A 173 -10.48 12.86 -9.51
N THR A 174 -10.68 12.63 -10.81
CA THR A 174 -11.55 13.43 -11.67
C THR A 174 -13.03 13.33 -11.33
N ARG A 175 -13.45 12.31 -10.56
CA ARG A 175 -14.83 12.13 -10.09
C ARG A 175 -15.03 12.66 -8.66
N ILE A 176 -13.99 13.08 -7.96
CA ILE A 176 -14.11 13.61 -6.59
C ILE A 176 -14.30 15.12 -6.69
N SER A 177 -15.49 15.61 -6.34
CA SER A 177 -15.82 17.03 -6.44
C SER A 177 -15.47 17.83 -5.19
N ASN A 178 -15.50 17.19 -4.03
CA ASN A 178 -15.21 17.83 -2.75
C ASN A 178 -14.80 16.79 -1.70
N TRP A 179 -14.01 17.20 -0.72
CA TRP A 179 -13.71 16.43 0.48
C TRP A 179 -13.49 17.37 1.67
N SER A 180 -13.69 16.85 2.87
CA SER A 180 -13.39 17.55 4.12
C SER A 180 -12.99 16.55 5.19
N SER A 181 -12.25 17.01 6.19
CA SER A 181 -11.85 16.18 7.32
C SER A 181 -12.04 16.92 8.64
N GLY A 182 -12.26 16.15 9.70
CA GLY A 182 -12.22 16.62 11.08
C GLY A 182 -11.43 15.64 11.96
N ASN A 183 -11.41 15.89 13.27
CA ASN A 183 -10.66 15.05 14.21
C ASN A 183 -11.17 13.60 14.28
N THR A 184 -12.43 13.36 13.92
CA THR A 184 -13.11 12.07 14.04
C THR A 184 -13.69 11.56 12.72
N TYR A 185 -13.56 12.32 11.63
CA TYR A 185 -14.17 11.94 10.36
C TYR A 185 -13.38 12.38 9.14
N PHE A 186 -13.67 11.69 8.03
CA PHE A 186 -13.32 12.07 6.68
C PHE A 186 -14.58 11.97 5.82
N HIS A 187 -14.84 12.97 4.99
CA HIS A 187 -15.99 13.04 4.10
C HIS A 187 -15.53 13.32 2.68
N MET A 188 -16.12 12.64 1.69
CA MET A 188 -15.92 12.95 0.27
C MET A 188 -17.21 12.86 -0.52
N THR A 189 -17.31 13.68 -1.57
CA THR A 189 -18.40 13.66 -2.54
C THR A 189 -17.88 13.20 -3.90
N ILE A 190 -18.53 12.17 -4.45
CA ILE A 190 -18.19 11.51 -5.72
C ILE A 190 -19.27 11.83 -6.75
N GLY A 191 -18.90 12.48 -7.85
CA GLY A 191 -19.81 12.94 -8.89
C GLY A 191 -20.00 14.45 -8.84
N ASN A 192 -21.21 14.93 -9.12
CA ASN A 192 -21.55 16.35 -9.03
C ASN A 192 -22.35 16.63 -7.74
N LEU A 193 -22.47 17.91 -7.35
CA LEU A 193 -23.14 18.31 -6.10
C LEU A 193 -24.64 17.90 -6.03
N VAL A 194 -25.27 17.61 -7.18
CA VAL A 194 -26.73 17.36 -7.29
C VAL A 194 -27.07 15.87 -7.36
N ARG A 195 -26.23 15.01 -7.93
CA ARG A 195 -26.44 13.55 -8.07
C ARG A 195 -25.25 12.71 -7.59
N GLY A 196 -24.29 13.34 -6.91
CA GLY A 196 -23.11 12.67 -6.39
C GLY A 196 -23.41 11.83 -5.16
N SER A 197 -22.70 10.71 -5.02
CA SER A 197 -22.72 9.91 -3.79
C SER A 197 -21.81 10.54 -2.75
N LYS A 198 -22.24 10.52 -1.49
CA LYS A 198 -21.45 11.00 -0.35
C LYS A 198 -20.93 9.80 0.42
N LEU A 199 -19.64 9.82 0.74
CA LEU A 199 -19.03 8.87 1.67
C LEU A 199 -18.59 9.61 2.92
N LEU A 200 -19.18 9.25 4.07
CA LEU A 200 -18.72 9.68 5.38
C LEU A 200 -18.05 8.50 6.08
N CYS A 201 -16.84 8.73 6.58
CA CYS A 201 -16.03 7.76 7.26
C CYS A 201 -15.66 8.27 8.64
N GLU A 202 -15.90 7.49 9.69
CA GLU A 202 -15.34 7.70 11.02
C GLU A 202 -13.88 7.27 11.02
N THR A 203 -12.98 8.19 11.36
CA THR A 203 -11.53 7.96 11.40
C THR A 203 -10.82 9.10 12.13
N SER A 204 -9.75 8.79 12.86
CA SER A 204 -8.85 9.79 13.43
C SER A 204 -7.76 10.26 12.46
N LEU A 205 -7.70 9.66 11.26
CA LEU A 205 -6.68 9.92 10.25
C LEU A 205 -7.18 10.80 9.09
N GLY A 206 -8.32 11.48 9.26
CA GLY A 206 -8.93 12.30 8.23
C GLY A 206 -7.97 13.36 7.67
N TYR A 207 -7.17 13.99 8.52
CA TYR A 207 -6.17 14.98 8.12
C TYR A 207 -5.08 14.41 7.17
N LYS A 208 -4.69 13.13 7.33
CA LYS A 208 -3.74 12.47 6.42
C LYS A 208 -4.40 12.13 5.08
N MET A 209 -5.66 11.72 5.10
CA MET A 209 -6.43 11.43 3.89
C MET A 209 -6.62 12.69 3.05
N ASP A 210 -7.00 13.80 3.71
CA ASP A 210 -7.13 15.13 3.12
C ASP A 210 -5.81 15.62 2.50
N ASP A 211 -4.71 15.59 3.25
CA ASP A 211 -3.38 15.98 2.75
C ASP A 211 -2.96 15.16 1.52
N LEU A 212 -3.19 13.85 1.51
CA LEU A 212 -2.87 12.99 0.38
C LEU A 212 -3.75 13.29 -0.84
N LEU A 213 -5.06 13.43 -0.67
CA LEU A 213 -5.99 13.78 -1.74
C LEU A 213 -5.64 15.11 -2.38
N THR A 214 -5.44 16.14 -1.53
CA THR A 214 -5.00 17.47 -1.95
C THR A 214 -3.70 17.37 -2.76
N SER A 215 -2.72 16.62 -2.26
CA SER A 215 -1.42 16.46 -2.92
C SER A 215 -1.52 15.75 -4.28
N TYR A 216 -2.28 14.66 -4.37
CA TYR A 216 -2.48 13.93 -5.63
C TYR A 216 -3.24 14.76 -6.67
N ILE A 217 -4.33 15.42 -6.27
CA ILE A 217 -5.13 16.27 -7.17
C ILE A 217 -4.32 17.46 -7.66
N SER A 218 -3.55 18.12 -6.77
CA SER A 218 -2.68 19.24 -7.13
C SER A 218 -1.62 18.83 -8.16
N LEU A 219 -0.99 17.66 -7.97
CA LEU A 219 -0.03 17.11 -8.92
C LEU A 219 -0.68 16.78 -10.26
N MET A 220 -1.88 16.19 -10.25
CA MET A 220 -2.65 15.88 -11.46
C MET A 220 -2.97 17.15 -12.27
N LEU A 221 -3.50 18.19 -11.62
CA LEU A 221 -3.85 19.46 -12.26
C LEU A 221 -2.62 20.15 -12.86
N THR A 222 -1.50 20.14 -12.12
CA THR A 222 -0.23 20.70 -12.59
C THR A 222 0.25 19.99 -13.87
N ASN A 223 0.15 18.66 -13.92
CA ASN A 223 0.55 17.88 -15.09
C ASN A 223 -0.39 18.11 -16.29
N MET A 224 -1.69 18.24 -16.06
CA MET A 224 -2.66 18.55 -17.12
C MET A 224 -2.41 19.93 -17.73
N ASN A 225 -2.09 20.93 -16.92
CA ASN A 225 -1.79 22.28 -17.41
C ASN A 225 -0.51 22.31 -18.25
N LYS A 226 0.55 21.59 -17.84
CA LYS A 226 1.78 21.45 -18.64
C LYS A 226 1.53 20.83 -20.01
N GLN A 227 0.68 19.79 -20.07
CA GLN A 227 0.32 19.16 -21.35
C GLN A 227 -0.47 20.09 -22.27
N LYS A 228 -1.37 20.93 -21.73
CA LYS A 228 -2.08 21.93 -22.52
C LYS A 228 -1.12 22.95 -23.12
N THR A 229 -0.17 23.47 -22.34
CA THR A 229 0.84 24.43 -22.85
C THR A 229 1.71 23.84 -23.95
N LEU A 230 2.09 22.56 -23.84
CA LEU A 230 2.87 21.85 -24.86
C LEU A 230 2.09 21.58 -26.16
N ARG A 231 0.76 21.53 -26.13
CA ARG A 231 -0.08 21.35 -27.32
C ARG A 231 -0.37 22.67 -28.07
N ILE A 232 -0.12 23.81 -27.44
CA ILE A 232 -0.36 25.14 -28.01
C ILE A 232 0.93 25.71 -28.65
N LYS A 233 2.09 25.09 -28.42
CA LYS A 233 3.35 25.35 -29.11
C LYS A 233 3.56 24.33 -30.22
#